data_AF-A0A453LH56-F1
#
_entry.id   AF-A0A453LH56-F1
#
_cell.length_a   1.000
_cell.length_b   1.000
_cell.length_c   1.000
_cell.angle_alpha   90.00
_cell.angle_beta   90.00
_cell.angle_gamma   90.00
#
_symmetry.space_group_name_H-M   'P 1'
#
loop_
_entity.id
_entity.type
_entity.pdbx_description
1 polymer ?
#
loop_
_entity_poly.entity_id
_entity_poly.type
_entity_poly.pdbx_seq_one_letter_code
_entity_poly.pdbx_strand_id
1 'polypeptide(L)'
;YYGGTNFGRTGASYVLTGYYDEGPVDEYGMPKAPKYGHLRDLHNVIKSYSRAFLEGKQSFELLGQGYEARNFEIPEEKLCLAFISNNNTGEDGTVNFRGDKYYIPSRSVSILADCKHVVYNTKR
;
A
#
# COMPACT_ATOMS: atom_id res chain seq x y z
N TYR A 1 -5.51 -12.00 8.89
CA TYR A 1 -4.08 -11.65 9.13
C TYR A 1 -3.29 -12.90 9.54
N TYR A 2 -3.74 -13.63 10.54
CA TYR A 2 -3.28 -14.99 10.86
C TYR A 2 -4.51 -15.91 10.81
N GLY A 3 -4.39 -17.03 10.12
CA GLY A 3 -5.49 -17.99 9.99
C GLY A 3 -5.36 -19.17 10.97
N GLY A 4 -4.20 -19.83 11.01
CA GLY A 4 -3.91 -20.90 11.95
C GLY A 4 -4.48 -22.25 11.53
N THR A 5 -4.96 -23.04 12.50
CA THR A 5 -5.36 -24.43 12.30
C THR A 5 -6.72 -24.72 12.92
N ASN A 6 -7.57 -25.43 12.18
CA ASN A 6 -8.84 -25.95 12.67
C ASN A 6 -8.61 -27.25 13.48
N PHE A 7 -8.29 -27.12 14.77
CA PHE A 7 -8.06 -28.28 15.64
C PHE A 7 -9.35 -29.05 15.98
N GLY A 8 -9.17 -30.31 16.40
CA GLY A 8 -10.28 -31.16 16.84
C GLY A 8 -11.11 -31.70 15.69
N ARG A 9 -12.40 -31.95 15.95
CA ARG A 9 -13.34 -32.55 14.98
C ARG A 9 -14.58 -31.70 14.70
N THR A 10 -14.65 -30.51 15.27
CA THR A 10 -15.80 -29.59 15.17
C THR A 10 -15.41 -28.21 14.64
N GLY A 11 -14.13 -27.99 14.29
CA GLY A 11 -13.63 -26.69 13.84
C GLY A 11 -13.99 -26.35 12.40
N ALA A 12 -14.17 -27.36 11.53
CA ALA A 12 -14.51 -27.14 10.14
C ALA A 12 -15.17 -28.36 9.48
N SER A 13 -15.83 -28.15 8.34
CA SER A 13 -16.48 -29.18 7.52
C SER A 13 -16.10 -29.00 6.06
N TYR A 14 -15.79 -30.09 5.34
CA TYR A 14 -15.38 -30.08 3.93
C TYR A 14 -14.15 -29.20 3.59
N VAL A 15 -13.28 -28.93 4.56
CA VAL A 15 -12.01 -28.22 4.36
C VAL A 15 -10.88 -28.94 5.08
N LEU A 16 -9.64 -28.65 4.67
CA LEU A 16 -8.45 -29.18 5.32
C LEU A 16 -8.29 -28.60 6.74
N THR A 17 -7.51 -29.30 7.57
CA THR A 17 -7.16 -28.86 8.93
C THR A 17 -6.45 -27.50 8.94
N GLY A 18 -5.58 -27.25 7.97
CA GLY A 18 -4.89 -25.97 7.85
C GLY A 18 -5.82 -24.86 7.36
N TYR A 19 -5.86 -23.76 8.11
CA TYR A 19 -6.62 -22.55 7.78
C TYR A 19 -5.66 -21.43 7.39
N TYR A 20 -4.82 -21.70 6.39
CA TYR A 20 -3.70 -20.84 6.04
C TYR A 20 -4.09 -19.48 5.44
N ASP A 21 -5.17 -19.44 4.64
CA ASP A 21 -5.73 -18.24 3.95
C ASP A 21 -4.69 -17.31 3.29
N GLU A 22 -3.52 -17.87 2.97
CA GLU A 22 -2.32 -17.15 2.56
C GLU A 22 -2.01 -15.88 3.37
N GLY A 23 -2.27 -15.90 4.68
CA GLY A 23 -2.05 -14.76 5.56
C GLY A 23 -0.60 -14.25 5.56
N PRO A 24 -0.36 -12.99 5.99
CA PRO A 24 0.99 -12.48 6.27
C PRO A 24 1.72 -13.27 7.36
N VAL A 25 0.99 -13.96 8.24
CA VAL A 25 1.53 -14.91 9.22
C VAL A 25 1.07 -16.30 8.81
N ASP A 26 1.99 -17.25 8.73
CA ASP A 26 1.70 -18.62 8.34
C ASP A 26 0.93 -19.39 9.41
N GLU A 27 0.51 -20.63 9.12
CA GLU A 27 -0.27 -21.47 10.02
C GLU A 27 0.42 -21.72 11.38
N TYR A 28 1.75 -21.65 11.44
CA TYR A 28 2.53 -21.92 12.64
C TYR A 28 2.90 -20.63 13.41
N GLY A 29 2.38 -19.48 12.97
CA GLY A 29 2.64 -18.20 13.62
C GLY A 29 3.92 -17.51 13.15
N MET A 30 4.58 -18.00 12.09
CA MET A 30 5.80 -17.38 11.57
C MET A 30 5.49 -16.30 10.51
N PRO A 31 6.25 -15.19 10.48
CA PRO A 31 6.11 -14.17 9.44
C PRO A 31 6.39 -14.72 8.03
N LYS A 32 5.41 -14.63 7.13
CA LYS A 32 5.53 -15.09 5.74
C LYS A 32 6.08 -13.98 4.85
N ALA A 33 7.36 -14.08 4.48
CA ALA A 33 7.95 -13.20 3.47
C ALA A 33 7.49 -13.55 2.04
N PRO A 34 7.40 -12.57 1.12
CA PRO A 34 7.62 -11.14 1.34
C PRO A 34 6.38 -10.42 1.92
N LYS A 35 5.20 -11.07 1.91
CA LYS A 35 3.89 -10.45 2.25
C LYS A 35 3.89 -9.74 3.61
N TYR A 36 4.45 -10.36 4.65
CA TYR A 36 4.58 -9.76 5.97
C TYR A 36 5.39 -8.46 5.95
N GLY A 37 6.60 -8.51 5.37
CA GLY A 37 7.51 -7.37 5.31
C GLY A 37 6.93 -6.23 4.46
N HIS A 38 6.39 -6.56 3.28
CA HIS A 38 5.77 -5.60 2.39
C HIS A 38 4.62 -4.84 3.07
N LEU A 39 3.68 -5.55 3.72
CA LEU A 39 2.58 -4.91 4.45
C LEU A 39 3.06 -4.13 5.69
N ARG A 40 4.07 -4.64 6.42
CA ARG A 40 4.67 -3.93 7.55
C ARG A 40 5.24 -2.59 7.10
N ASP A 41 6.01 -2.58 6.01
CA ASP A 41 6.69 -1.38 5.52
C ASP A 41 5.69 -0.34 4.99
N LEU A 42 4.64 -0.79 4.28
CA LEU A 42 3.50 0.06 3.92
C LEU A 42 2.84 0.71 5.15
N HIS A 43 2.51 -0.09 6.17
CA HIS A 43 1.87 0.42 7.38
C HIS A 43 2.76 1.39 8.15
N ASN A 44 4.08 1.14 8.19
CA ASN A 44 5.02 2.06 8.82
C ASN A 44 5.02 3.42 8.14
N VAL A 45 5.00 3.47 6.80
CA VAL A 45 4.89 4.73 6.05
C VAL A 45 3.59 5.45 6.39
N ILE A 46 2.44 4.77 6.31
CA ILE A 46 1.14 5.40 6.61
C ILE A 46 1.10 5.92 8.05
N LYS A 47 1.65 5.15 9.01
CA LYS A 47 1.71 5.53 10.41
C LYS A 47 2.61 6.74 10.65
N SER A 48 3.78 6.81 10.00
CA SER A 48 4.69 7.95 10.09
C SER A 48 4.07 9.26 9.59
N TYR A 49 3.12 9.17 8.64
CA TYR A 49 2.39 10.32 8.08
C TYR A 49 0.92 10.33 8.50
N SER A 50 0.55 9.69 9.61
CA SER A 50 -0.86 9.48 10.00
C SER A 50 -1.61 10.78 10.19
N ARG A 51 -0.93 11.83 10.69
CA ARG A 51 -1.55 13.14 10.90
C ARG A 51 -1.97 13.79 9.59
N ALA A 52 -1.07 13.83 8.61
CA ALA A 52 -1.41 14.28 7.26
C ALA A 52 -2.53 13.43 6.66
N PHE A 53 -2.46 12.11 6.79
CA PHE A 53 -3.44 11.20 6.22
C PHE A 53 -4.86 11.35 6.82
N LEU A 54 -4.96 11.63 8.13
CA LEU A 54 -6.23 11.72 8.86
C LEU A 54 -6.81 13.14 8.88
N GLU A 55 -5.97 14.16 9.06
CA GLU A 55 -6.38 15.56 9.28
C GLU A 55 -6.09 16.45 8.07
N GLY A 56 -5.20 16.02 7.17
CA GLY A 56 -4.77 16.81 6.03
C GLY A 56 -5.87 17.02 5.00
N LYS A 57 -5.80 18.17 4.34
CA LYS A 57 -6.67 18.49 3.21
C LYS A 57 -6.41 17.49 2.09
N GLN A 58 -7.46 16.81 1.67
CA GLN A 58 -7.41 15.87 0.57
C GLN A 58 -7.53 16.61 -0.77
N SER A 59 -6.69 16.25 -1.74
CA SER A 59 -6.82 16.68 -3.12
C SER A 59 -6.67 15.51 -4.08
N PHE A 60 -7.31 15.63 -5.23
CA PHE A 60 -7.26 14.65 -6.31
C PHE A 60 -6.82 15.33 -7.60
N GLU A 61 -5.94 14.68 -8.35
CA GLU A 61 -5.45 15.12 -9.64
C GLU A 61 -5.38 13.94 -10.61
N LEU A 62 -5.85 14.14 -11.84
CA LEU A 62 -5.73 13.15 -12.91
C LEU A 62 -4.46 13.44 -13.70
N LEU A 63 -3.51 12.50 -13.70
CA LEU A 63 -2.19 12.68 -14.31
C LEU A 63 -2.09 12.13 -15.74
N GLY A 64 -3.15 11.46 -16.19
CA GLY A 64 -3.24 10.85 -17.52
C GLY A 64 -4.19 9.67 -17.52
N GLN A 65 -4.31 8.98 -18.66
CA GLN A 65 -5.17 7.81 -18.76
C GLN A 65 -4.66 6.68 -17.85
N GLY A 66 -5.46 6.34 -16.84
CA GLY A 66 -5.11 5.32 -15.85
C GLY A 66 -4.12 5.77 -14.78
N TYR A 67 -3.75 7.06 -14.74
CA TYR A 67 -2.86 7.63 -13.71
C TYR A 67 -3.58 8.68 -12.88
N GLU A 68 -3.48 8.57 -11.56
CA GLU A 68 -4.11 9.50 -10.63
C GLU A 68 -3.17 9.82 -9.47
N ALA A 69 -3.30 11.01 -8.90
CA ALA A 69 -2.65 11.39 -7.65
C ALA A 69 -3.71 11.77 -6.60
N ARG A 70 -3.54 11.24 -5.39
CA ARG A 70 -4.25 11.71 -4.18
C ARG A 70 -3.25 12.25 -3.19
N ASN A 71 -3.48 13.47 -2.73
CA ASN A 71 -2.60 14.12 -1.77
C ASN A 71 -3.35 14.41 -0.48
N PHE A 72 -2.61 14.39 0.62
CA PHE A 72 -3.05 14.67 1.97
C PHE A 72 -2.07 15.67 2.58
N GLU A 73 -2.52 16.90 2.81
CA GLU A 73 -1.61 18.03 3.07
C GLU A 73 -2.05 18.85 4.28
N ILE A 74 -1.08 19.19 5.13
CA ILE A 74 -1.22 20.16 6.21
C ILE A 74 -0.14 21.23 5.95
N PRO A 75 -0.47 22.29 5.18
CA PRO A 75 0.50 23.31 4.78
C PRO A 75 1.19 24.00 5.96
N GLU A 76 0.48 24.20 7.07
CA GLU A 76 0.96 24.86 8.28
C GLU A 76 2.12 24.09 8.92
N GLU A 77 2.13 22.77 8.77
CA GLU A 77 3.14 21.86 9.34
C GLU A 77 4.13 21.35 8.30
N LYS A 78 3.98 21.79 7.04
CA LYS A 78 4.76 21.30 5.88
C LYS A 78 4.67 19.78 5.71
N LEU A 79 3.57 19.16 6.15
CA LEU A 79 3.34 17.73 5.99
C LEU A 79 2.55 17.46 4.71
N CYS A 80 3.07 16.56 3.87
CA CYS A 80 2.46 16.22 2.59
C CYS A 80 2.68 14.72 2.32
N LEU A 81 1.59 13.99 2.12
CA LEU A 81 1.62 12.59 1.72
C LEU A 81 0.85 12.43 0.41
N ALA A 82 1.52 12.00 -0.65
CA ALA A 82 0.91 11.78 -1.95
C ALA A 82 0.93 10.30 -2.35
N PHE A 83 -0.14 9.87 -3.00
CA PHE A 83 -0.31 8.53 -3.55
C PHE A 83 -0.51 8.67 -5.07
N ILE A 84 0.47 8.22 -5.83
CA ILE A 84 0.41 8.22 -7.30
C ILE A 84 0.11 6.79 -7.75
N SER A 85 -1.06 6.58 -8.34
CA SER A 85 -1.50 5.26 -8.82
C SER A 85 -1.33 5.12 -10.34
N ASN A 86 -1.02 3.90 -10.76
CA ASN A 86 -1.10 3.44 -12.13
C ASN A 86 -2.05 2.23 -12.19
N ASN A 87 -3.26 2.48 -12.69
CA ASN A 87 -4.31 1.49 -12.82
C ASN A 87 -4.24 0.68 -14.13
N ASN A 88 -3.29 0.99 -15.02
CA ASN A 88 -3.10 0.26 -16.26
C ASN A 88 -2.61 -1.16 -15.96
N THR A 89 -3.13 -2.15 -16.71
CA THR A 89 -2.99 -3.59 -16.43
C THR A 89 -1.68 -4.21 -16.85
N GLY A 90 -0.90 -3.55 -17.71
CA GLY A 90 0.36 -4.10 -18.24
C GLY A 90 1.40 -3.06 -18.62
N GLU A 91 1.08 -1.77 -18.51
CA GLU A 91 1.94 -0.68 -18.96
C GLU A 91 2.49 0.08 -17.77
N ASP A 92 3.81 -0.01 -17.59
CA ASP A 92 4.51 0.92 -16.73
C ASP A 92 4.52 2.30 -17.41
N GLY A 93 4.62 3.37 -16.63
CA GLY A 93 4.71 4.69 -17.22
C GLY A 93 5.39 5.70 -16.33
N THR A 94 5.67 6.86 -16.93
CA THR A 94 6.22 8.01 -16.24
C THR A 94 5.22 9.14 -16.29
N VAL A 95 4.87 9.69 -15.13
CA VAL A 95 3.95 10.81 -15.02
C VAL A 95 4.68 12.05 -14.52
N ASN A 96 4.18 13.23 -14.90
CA ASN A 96 4.64 14.49 -14.34
C ASN A 96 3.71 14.86 -13.18
N PHE A 97 4.27 15.01 -11.98
CA PHE A 97 3.55 15.43 -10.80
C PHE A 97 4.34 16.57 -10.14
N ARG A 98 3.69 17.72 -9.95
CA ARG A 98 4.32 18.93 -9.37
C ARG A 98 5.62 19.38 -10.06
N GLY A 99 5.74 19.11 -11.36
CA GLY A 99 6.91 19.48 -12.18
C GLY A 99 8.01 18.43 -12.23
N ASP A 100 7.94 17.38 -11.41
CA ASP A 100 8.89 16.28 -11.37
C ASP A 100 8.33 15.02 -12.06
N LYS A 101 9.23 14.21 -12.64
CA LYS A 101 8.86 12.96 -13.32
C LYS A 101 8.96 11.76 -12.38
N TYR A 102 7.90 10.96 -12.30
CA TYR A 102 7.85 9.76 -11.48
C TYR A 102 7.53 8.53 -12.32
N TYR A 103 8.38 7.52 -12.23
CA TYR A 103 8.12 6.21 -12.82
C TYR A 103 7.23 5.38 -11.89
N ILE A 104 6.09 4.94 -12.41
CA ILE A 104 5.05 4.20 -11.69
C ILE A 104 4.77 2.89 -12.43
N PRO A 105 5.19 1.73 -11.88
CA PRO A 105 4.91 0.43 -12.48
C PRO A 105 3.40 0.16 -12.65
N SER A 106 3.04 -0.68 -13.62
CA SER A 106 1.65 -1.10 -13.85
C SER A 106 1.05 -1.77 -12.62
N ARG A 107 -0.24 -1.51 -12.36
CA ARG A 107 -0.96 -2.00 -11.17
C ARG A 107 -0.24 -1.69 -9.86
N SER A 108 0.27 -0.48 -9.72
CA SER A 108 0.98 -0.08 -8.51
C SER A 108 0.60 1.31 -8.03
N VAL A 109 0.90 1.58 -6.76
CA VAL A 109 0.82 2.90 -6.15
C VAL A 109 2.19 3.24 -5.57
N SER A 110 2.74 4.39 -5.96
CA SER A 110 3.89 4.98 -5.30
C SER A 110 3.44 5.98 -4.24
N ILE A 111 4.01 5.88 -3.06
CA ILE A 111 3.76 6.79 -1.93
C ILE A 111 4.93 7.75 -1.82
N LEU A 112 4.63 9.04 -1.84
CA LEU A 112 5.61 10.11 -1.79
C LEU A 112 5.51 10.84 -0.45
N ALA A 113 6.62 10.86 0.28
CA ALA A 113 6.86 11.77 1.39
C ALA A 113 7.12 13.18 0.89
N ASP A 114 6.61 14.17 1.63
CA ASP A 114 6.69 15.59 1.30
C ASP A 114 6.20 15.90 -0.12
N CYS A 115 5.33 15.02 -0.65
CA CYS A 115 4.86 14.99 -2.03
C CYS A 115 5.97 15.09 -3.08
N LYS A 116 7.17 14.59 -2.75
CA LYS A 116 8.36 14.62 -3.61
C LYS A 116 9.18 13.34 -3.59
N HIS A 117 9.44 12.77 -2.42
CA HIS A 117 10.34 11.62 -2.29
C HIS A 117 9.55 10.32 -2.26
N VAL A 118 9.74 9.44 -3.25
CA VAL A 118 9.10 8.11 -3.24
C VAL A 118 9.68 7.29 -2.09
N VAL A 119 8.86 7.00 -1.08
CA VAL A 119 9.25 6.22 0.10
C VAL A 119 8.77 4.77 0.03
N TYR A 120 7.77 4.49 -0.81
CA TYR A 120 7.23 3.15 -0.98
C TYR A 120 6.57 2.97 -2.35
N ASN A 121 6.60 1.76 -2.90
CA ASN A 121 5.79 1.39 -4.06
C ASN A 121 5.21 -0.02 -3.87
N THR A 122 3.93 -0.22 -4.16
CA THR A 122 3.21 -1.48 -3.88
C THR A 122 3.60 -2.66 -4.79
N LYS A 123 4.40 -2.45 -5.84
CA LYS A 123 4.89 -3.53 -6.71
C LYS A 123 6.35 -3.89 -6.45
N ARG A 124 7.07 -3.06 -5.70
CA ARG A 124 8.48 -3.27 -5.37
C ARG A 124 8.66 -4.04 -4.06
#